data_AF-A0A7T8HKB2-F1
#
_entry.id   AF-A0A7T8HKB2-F1
#
_cell.length_a   1.000
_cell.length_b   1.000
_cell.length_c   1.000
_cell.angle_alpha   90.00
_cell.angle_beta   90.00
_cell.angle_gamma   90.00
#
_symmetry.space_group_name_H-M   'P 1'
#
loop_
_entity.id
_entity.type
_entity.pdbx_description
1 polymer ?
#
loop_
_entity_poly.entity_id
_entity_poly.type
_entity_poly.pdbx_seq_one_letter_code
_entity_poly.pdbx_strand_id
1 'polypeptide(L)' 'MGEELCAWIHLEEGAKEFDVKEYLKGKIPKYCIYVTEFPKTLSGKVKKFEMKATSIEILRLKSK' A
#
# COMPACT_ATOMS: atom_id res chain seq x y z
N MET A 1 19.12 -6.78 -7.92
CA MET A 1 17.69 -7.14 -7.76
C MET A 1 17.06 -6.11 -6.86
N GLY A 2 16.32 -5.15 -7.44
CA GLY A 2 15.70 -4.07 -6.69
C GLY A 2 14.36 -4.52 -6.13
N GLU A 3 14.29 -4.76 -4.82
CA GLU A 3 13.01 -4.97 -4.14
C GLU A 3 12.25 -3.64 -4.14
N GLU A 4 11.17 -3.56 -4.95
CA GLU A 4 10.29 -2.40 -4.94
C GLU A 4 9.33 -2.51 -3.75
N LEU A 5 9.43 -1.56 -2.83
CA LEU A 5 8.57 -1.46 -1.67
C LEU A 5 7.29 -0.69 -2.00
N CYS A 6 6.15 -1.28 -1.63
CA CYS A 6 4.84 -0.65 -1.70
C CYS A 6 4.28 -0.55 -0.28
N ALA A 7 3.95 0.65 0.17
CA ALA A 7 3.28 0.89 1.44
C ALA A 7 1.78 1.07 1.20
N TRP A 8 0.98 0.36 1.99
CA TRP A 8 -0.46 0.52 2.04
C TRP A 8 -0.82 1.18 3.35
N ILE A 9 -1.53 2.29 3.29
CA ILE A 9 -1.80 3.15 4.44
C ILE A 9 -3.30 3.28 4.58
N HIS A 10 -3.80 2.91 5.74
CA HIS A 10 -5.19 3.16 6.10
C HIS A 10 -5.22 4.36 7.05
N LEU A 11 -5.91 5.42 6.62
CA LEU A 11 -6.15 6.60 7.44
C LEU A 11 -7.45 6.40 8.19
N GLU A 12 -7.41 6.67 9.50
CA GLU A 12 -8.62 6.74 10.31
C GLU A 12 -9.45 7.98 9.94
N GLU A 13 -10.73 7.95 10.30
CA GLU A 13 -11.65 9.03 9.97
C GLU A 13 -11.16 10.37 10.54
N GLY A 14 -10.97 11.36 9.67
CA GLY A 14 -10.43 12.68 10.02
C GLY A 14 -8.91 12.81 9.96
N ALA A 15 -8.16 11.75 9.66
CA ALA A 15 -6.73 11.83 9.41
C ALA A 15 -6.45 12.42 8.01
N LYS A 16 -5.46 13.32 7.93
CA LYS A 16 -4.99 13.88 6.66
C LYS A 16 -3.88 13.02 6.07
N GLU A 17 -3.79 13.03 4.74
CA GLU A 17 -2.65 12.45 4.03
C GLU A 17 -1.36 13.13 4.51
N PHE A 18 -0.37 12.31 4.86
CA PHE A 18 0.92 12.75 5.38
C PHE A 18 2.04 12.20 4.50
N ASP A 19 3.17 12.90 4.42
CA ASP A 19 4.30 12.41 3.64
C ASP A 19 4.94 11.20 4.32
N VAL A 20 4.78 10.04 3.69
CA VAL A 20 5.24 8.76 4.22
C VAL A 20 6.78 8.69 4.26
N LYS A 21 7.45 9.45 3.38
CA LYS A 21 8.91 9.48 3.31
C LYS A 21 9.49 10.22 4.52
N GLU A 22 8.80 11.25 5.00
CA GLU A 22 9.17 11.95 6.23
C GLU A 22 8.93 11.09 7.48
N TYR A 23 7.89 10.25 7.47
CA TYR A 23 7.57 9.37 8.59
C TYR A 23 8.49 8.14 8.69
N LEU A 24 8.93 7.59 7.55
CA LEU A 24 9.78 6.40 7.51
C LEU A 24 11.26 6.75 7.65
N LYS A 25 11.83 6.54 8.85
CA LYS A 25 13.29 6.56 9.08
C LYS A 25 13.97 5.27 8.57
N GLY A 26 13.91 5.00 7.26
CA GLY A 26 14.52 3.80 6.70
C GLY A 26 14.30 3.63 5.20
N LYS A 27 13.97 2.40 4.77
CA LYS A 27 13.64 2.13 3.37
C LYS A 27 12.34 2.85 3.00
N ILE A 28 12.46 3.85 2.12
CA ILE A 28 11.33 4.62 1.61
C ILE A 28 10.61 3.78 0.52
N PRO A 29 9.31 3.49 0.68
CA PRO A 29 8.53 2.81 -0.33
C PRO A 29 8.43 3.68 -1.58
N LYS A 30 8.60 3.05 -2.74
CA LYS A 30 8.50 3.72 -4.03
C LYS A 30 7.04 4.08 -4.36
N TYR A 31 6.11 3.30 -3.81
CA TYR A 31 4.69 3.47 -4.02
C TYR A 31 3.98 3.53 -2.66
N CYS A 32 3.14 4.53 -2.47
CA CYS A 32 2.26 4.67 -1.31
C CYS A 32 0.82 4.68 -1.80
N ILE A 33 0.00 3.79 -1.25
CA ILE A 33 -1.42 3.65 -1.60
C ILE A 33 -2.22 3.89 -0.33
N TYR A 34 -2.98 4.99 -0.32
CA TYR A 34 -3.93 5.27 0.75
C TYR A 34 -5.23 4.54 0.45
N VAL A 35 -5.71 3.77 1.42
CA VAL A 35 -6.94 2.97 1.31
C VAL A 35 -7.85 3.23 2.49
N THR A 36 -9.15 3.23 2.24
CA THR A 36 -10.17 3.32 3.30
C THR A 36 -10.37 1.98 3.99
N GLU A 37 -10.00 0.86 3.37
CA GLU A 37 -9.97 -0.43 4.02
C GLU A 37 -8.98 -1.37 3.30
N PHE A 38 -8.33 -2.26 4.06
CA PHE A 38 -7.53 -3.31 3.46
C PHE A 38 -8.41 -4.44 2.92
N PRO A 39 -8.05 -5.05 1.78
CA PRO A 39 -8.73 -6.25 1.29
C PRO A 39 -8.60 -7.36 2.33
N LYS A 40 -9.69 -7.61 3.04
CA LYS A 40 -9.81 -8.64 4.07
C LYS A 40 -10.87 -9.63 3.65
N THR A 41 -10.72 -10.87 4.09
CA THR A 41 -11.81 -11.85 4.01
C THR A 41 -12.89 -11.54 5.04
N LEU A 42 -14.06 -12.19 4.92
CA LEU A 42 -15.13 -12.13 5.92
C LEU A 42 -14.67 -12.46 7.35
N SER A 43 -13.56 -13.21 7.52
CA SER A 43 -12.92 -13.47 8.82
C SER A 43 -11.86 -12.43 9.23
N GLY A 44 -11.74 -11.30 8.51
CA GLY A 44 -10.78 -10.24 8.81
C GLY A 44 -9.33 -10.53 8.40
N LYS A 45 -9.03 -11.65 7.71
CA LYS A 45 -7.67 -11.96 7.27
C LYS A 45 -7.29 -11.13 6.05
N VAL A 46 -6.17 -10.42 6.14
CA VAL A 46 -5.63 -9.62 5.03
C VAL A 46 -5.18 -10.53 3.87
N LYS A 47 -5.70 -10.26 2.68
CA LYS A 47 -5.35 -10.99 1.45
C LYS A 47 -4.20 -10.31 0.72
N LYS A 48 -2.96 -10.67 1.07
CA LYS A 48 -1.74 -10.12 0.45
C LYS A 48 -1.68 -10.28 -1.08
N PHE A 49 -2.29 -11.33 -1.63
CA PHE A 49 -2.36 -11.54 -3.08
C PHE A 49 -3.22 -10.49 -3.78
N GLU A 50 -4.37 -10.17 -3.18
CA GLU A 50 -5.29 -9.14 -3.67
C GLU A 50 -4.66 -7.75 -3.54
N MET A 51 -3.94 -7.49 -2.44
CA MET A 51 -3.14 -6.27 -2.29
C MET A 51 -2.11 -6.14 -3.43
N LYS A 52 -1.41 -7.23 -3.78
CA LYS A 52 -0.43 -7.21 -4.87
C LYS A 52 -1.08 -6.94 -6.23
N ALA A 53 -2.18 -7.64 -6.53
CA ALA A 53 -2.93 -7.45 -7.77
C ALA A 53 -3.46 -6.01 -7.90
N THR A 54 -4.08 -5.51 -6.84
CA THR A 54 -4.60 -4.14 -6.77
C THR A 54 -3.49 -3.11 -6.89
N SER A 55 -2.32 -3.34 -6.25
CA SER A 55 -1.17 -2.44 -6.38
C SER A 55 -0.70 -2.36 -7.83
N ILE A 56 -0.61 -3.51 -8.52
CA ILE A 56 -0.21 -3.57 -9.93
C ILE A 56 -1.21 -2.81 -10.81
N GLU A 57 -2.51 -2.94 -10.52
CA GLU A 57 -3.57 -2.28 -11.27
C GLU A 57 -3.60 -0.76 -11.03
N ILE A 58 -3.58 -0.33 -9.77
CA ILE A 58 -3.54 1.10 -9.37
C ILE A 58 -2.30 1.78 -9.95
N LEU A 59 -1.14 1.15 -9.79
CA LEU A 59 0.15 1.71 -10.20
C LEU A 59 0.44 1.45 -11.69
N ARG A 60 -0.44 0.72 -12.38
CA ARG A 60 -0.29 0.27 -13.77
C ARG A 60 1.09 -0.36 -14.05
N LEU A 61 1.62 -1.09 -13.08
CA LEU A 61 2.92 -1.75 -13.19
C LEU A 61 2.80 -2.92 -14.16
N LYS A 62 3.00 -2.66 -15.46
CA LYS A 62 3.19 -3.74 -16.42
C LYS A 62 4.52 -4.41 -16.11
N SER A 63 4.47 -5.63 -15.58
CA SER A 63 5.63 -6.51 -15.56
C SER A 63 6.03 -6.72 -17.02
N LYS A 64 7.18 -6.16 -17.41
CA LYS A 64 7.80 -6.40 -18.72
C LYS A 64 8.83 -7.51 -18.57
#